data_AF-A0A4P8R6Y7-F1
#
_entry.id   AF-A0A4P8R6Y7-F1
#
_cell.length_a   1.000
_cell.length_b   1.000
_cell.length_c   1.000
_cell.angle_alpha   90.00
_cell.angle_beta   90.00
_cell.angle_gamma   90.00
#
_symmetry.space_group_name_H-M   'P 1'
#
loop_
_entity.id
_entity.type
_entity.pdbx_description
1 polymer ?
#
loop_
_entity_poly.entity_id
_entity_poly.type
_entity_poly.pdbx_seq_one_letter_code
_entity_poly.pdbx_strand_id
1 'polypeptide(L)'
;MLDVMLDRARLTAARDGLRAAMDEFEDSASTNDDLEESVGNPHGRGRLRDRVGWFEANWSSNRDDLRERLQSVHERIDGIVTGWNDWETEATAAMEDAG
;
A
#
# COMPACT_ATOMS: atom_id res chain seq x y z
N MET A 1 21.00 -22.45 1.14
CA MET A 1 21.33 -21.01 1.20
C MET A 1 20.71 -20.23 0.04
N LEU A 2 20.85 -20.69 -1.21
CA LEU A 2 20.28 -20.01 -2.39
C LEU A 2 18.74 -19.87 -2.35
N ASP A 3 18.04 -20.87 -1.80
CA ASP A 3 16.58 -20.86 -1.63
C ASP A 3 16.09 -19.75 -0.67
N VAL A 4 16.73 -19.66 0.50
CA VAL A 4 16.48 -18.61 1.50
C VAL A 4 16.76 -17.21 0.93
N MET A 5 17.83 -17.04 0.15
CA MET A 5 18.14 -15.76 -0.50
C MET A 5 17.12 -15.40 -1.60
N LEU A 6 16.67 -16.39 -2.37
CA LEU A 6 15.61 -16.22 -3.38
C LEU A 6 14.30 -15.78 -2.72
N ASP A 7 13.96 -16.35 -1.56
CA ASP A 7 12.78 -15.97 -0.81
C ASP A 7 12.91 -14.57 -0.19
N ARG A 8 14.08 -14.18 0.32
CA ARG A 8 14.32 -12.79 0.78
C ARG A 8 14.17 -11.77 -0.34
N ALA A 9 14.70 -12.06 -1.53
CA ALA A 9 14.56 -11.18 -2.69
C ALA A 9 13.09 -11.03 -3.10
N ARG A 10 12.31 -12.12 -3.07
CA ARG A 10 10.86 -12.07 -3.32
C ARG A 10 10.11 -11.28 -2.27
N LEU A 11 10.43 -11.44 -1.00
CA LEU A 11 9.82 -10.68 0.10
C LEU A 11 10.12 -9.18 -0.03
N THR A 12 11.35 -8.82 -0.38
CA THR A 12 11.75 -7.42 -0.63
C THR A 12 10.95 -6.84 -1.79
N ALA A 13 10.88 -7.56 -2.92
CA ALA A 13 10.09 -7.11 -4.07
C ALA A 13 8.60 -6.98 -3.75
N ALA A 14 8.04 -7.90 -2.96
CA ALA A 14 6.64 -7.82 -2.52
C ALA A 14 6.40 -6.62 -1.60
N ARG A 15 7.31 -6.34 -0.66
CA ARG A 15 7.26 -5.13 0.19
C ARG A 15 7.22 -3.87 -0.67
N ASP A 16 8.17 -3.72 -1.58
CA ASP A 16 8.31 -2.52 -2.39
C ASP A 16 7.09 -2.35 -3.33
N GLY A 17 6.57 -3.45 -3.88
CA GLY A 17 5.35 -3.44 -4.68
C GLY A 17 4.10 -3.06 -3.89
N LEU A 18 3.97 -3.53 -2.64
CA LEU A 18 2.87 -3.11 -1.76
C LEU A 18 2.95 -1.62 -1.43
N ARG A 19 4.16 -1.08 -1.21
CA ARG A 19 4.36 0.35 -0.99
C ARG A 19 3.91 1.16 -2.21
N ALA A 20 4.36 0.79 -3.40
CA ALA A 20 3.96 1.46 -4.64
C ALA A 20 2.44 1.41 -4.86
N ALA A 21 1.79 0.28 -4.55
CA ALA A 21 0.34 0.14 -4.65
C ALA A 21 -0.40 1.05 -3.66
N MET A 22 0.11 1.21 -2.43
CA MET A 22 -0.45 2.14 -1.45
C MET A 22 -0.33 3.59 -1.91
N ASP A 23 0.85 3.98 -2.42
CA ASP A 23 1.10 5.34 -2.94
C ASP A 23 0.16 5.67 -4.11
N GLU A 24 -0.01 4.74 -5.06
CA GLU A 24 -0.92 4.92 -6.20
C GLU A 24 -2.40 5.04 -5.76
N PHE A 25 -2.82 4.31 -4.73
CA PHE A 25 -4.17 4.46 -4.17
C PHE A 25 -4.37 5.85 -3.57
N GLU A 26 -3.36 6.40 -2.90
CA GLU A 26 -3.42 7.73 -2.29
C GLU A 26 -3.48 8.83 -3.36
N ASP A 27 -2.68 8.73 -4.42
CA ASP A 27 -2.70 9.67 -5.55
C ASP A 27 -4.03 9.65 -6.32
N SER A 28 -4.56 8.45 -6.57
CA SER A 28 -5.84 8.25 -7.27
C SER A 28 -7.07 8.74 -6.48
N ALA A 29 -6.95 8.99 -5.18
CA ALA A 29 -8.05 9.52 -4.36
C ALA A 29 -8.51 10.89 -4.85
N SER A 30 -7.55 11.76 -5.17
CA SER A 30 -7.78 13.15 -5.57
C SER A 30 -8.63 13.32 -6.84
N THR A 31 -8.63 12.32 -7.72
CA THR A 31 -9.36 12.40 -9.01
C THR A 31 -10.87 12.22 -8.83
N ASN A 32 -11.30 11.53 -7.77
CA ASN A 32 -12.71 11.19 -7.57
C ASN A 32 -13.46 12.16 -6.67
N ASP A 33 -12.80 13.01 -5.88
CA ASP A 33 -13.50 13.84 -4.88
C ASP A 33 -14.30 15.02 -5.48
N ASP A 34 -14.05 15.38 -6.76
CA ASP A 34 -14.66 16.53 -7.43
C ASP A 34 -15.68 16.15 -8.54
N LEU A 35 -16.01 14.87 -8.65
CA LEU A 35 -16.86 14.35 -9.74
C LEU A 35 -18.33 14.74 -9.51
N GLU A 36 -18.83 14.72 -8.28
CA GLU A 36 -20.17 15.17 -7.90
C GLU A 36 -20.36 16.65 -8.27
N GLU A 37 -19.39 17.50 -7.94
CA GLU A 37 -19.41 18.92 -8.27
C GLU A 37 -19.41 19.14 -9.78
N SER A 38 -18.57 18.40 -10.50
CA SER A 38 -18.49 18.45 -11.98
C SER A 38 -19.79 18.07 -12.67
N VAL A 39 -20.56 17.14 -12.10
CA VAL A 39 -21.88 16.73 -12.62
C VAL A 39 -22.92 17.83 -12.39
N GLY A 40 -22.88 18.50 -11.25
CA GLY A 40 -23.76 19.61 -10.91
C GLY A 40 -25.25 19.22 -10.84
N ASN A 41 -26.15 20.18 -11.10
CA ASN A 41 -27.61 19.95 -11.02
C ASN A 41 -28.36 20.51 -12.23
N PRO A 42 -28.11 19.98 -13.44
CA PRO A 42 -28.68 20.51 -14.68
C PRO A 42 -30.20 20.43 -14.66
N HIS A 43 -30.87 21.56 -14.89
CA HIS A 43 -32.33 21.67 -14.87
C HIS A 43 -32.98 21.14 -13.58
N GLY A 44 -32.27 21.22 -12.44
CA GLY A 44 -32.76 20.71 -11.15
C GLY A 44 -32.80 19.18 -11.04
N ARG A 45 -32.18 18.45 -11.98
CA ARG A 45 -32.10 16.98 -11.96
C ARG A 45 -30.84 16.51 -11.22
N GLY A 46 -30.96 16.34 -9.91
CA GLY A 46 -29.84 15.92 -9.04
C GLY A 46 -29.50 14.43 -9.05
N ARG A 47 -30.33 13.55 -9.62
CA ARG A 47 -30.15 12.09 -9.45
C ARG A 47 -28.80 11.54 -9.90
N LEU A 48 -28.20 12.08 -10.96
CA LEU A 48 -26.87 11.65 -11.41
C LEU A 48 -25.80 12.10 -10.43
N ARG A 49 -25.89 13.36 -9.97
CA ARG A 49 -25.03 13.92 -8.93
C ARG A 49 -25.11 13.10 -7.65
N ASP A 50 -26.30 12.83 -7.13
CA ASP A 50 -26.50 12.04 -5.91
C ASP A 50 -25.89 10.63 -6.04
N ARG A 51 -26.00 10.02 -7.24
CA ARG A 51 -25.43 8.70 -7.50
C ARG A 51 -23.91 8.74 -7.54
N VAL A 52 -23.33 9.81 -8.06
CA VAL A 52 -21.89 10.04 -8.09
C VAL A 52 -21.35 10.31 -6.68
N GLY A 53 -21.98 11.19 -5.90
CA GLY A 53 -21.59 11.41 -4.49
C GLY A 53 -21.68 10.13 -3.64
N TRP A 54 -22.69 9.29 -3.86
CA TRP A 54 -22.73 7.97 -3.23
C TRP A 54 -21.56 7.08 -3.66
N PHE A 55 -21.21 7.08 -4.94
CA PHE A 55 -20.09 6.30 -5.45
C PHE A 55 -18.76 6.78 -4.85
N GLU A 56 -18.51 8.09 -4.80
CA GLU A 56 -17.32 8.69 -4.20
C GLU A 56 -17.15 8.30 -2.74
N ALA A 57 -18.22 8.44 -1.93
CA ALA A 57 -18.19 8.07 -0.52
C ALA A 57 -17.88 6.57 -0.30
N ASN A 58 -18.51 5.69 -1.07
CA ASN A 58 -18.26 4.24 -0.96
C ASN A 58 -16.87 3.86 -1.48
N TRP A 59 -16.42 4.48 -2.57
CA TRP A 59 -15.08 4.26 -3.11
C TRP A 59 -14.02 4.70 -2.11
N SER A 60 -14.16 5.90 -1.54
CA SER A 60 -13.23 6.44 -0.54
C SER A 60 -13.13 5.52 0.67
N SER A 61 -14.26 5.10 1.25
CA SER A 61 -14.26 4.15 2.38
C SER A 61 -13.61 2.81 2.03
N ASN A 62 -13.96 2.21 0.88
CA ASN A 62 -13.41 0.90 0.50
C ASN A 62 -11.91 0.97 0.20
N ARG A 63 -11.45 2.10 -0.37
CA ARG A 63 -10.04 2.34 -0.66
C ARG A 63 -9.24 2.50 0.64
N ASP A 64 -9.77 3.25 1.61
CA ASP A 64 -9.11 3.43 2.90
C ASP A 64 -8.97 2.08 3.64
N ASP A 65 -10.04 1.27 3.66
CA ASP A 65 -10.01 -0.10 4.20
C ASP A 65 -8.98 -0.99 3.49
N LEU A 66 -8.87 -0.89 2.16
CA LEU A 66 -7.90 -1.66 1.39
C LEU A 66 -6.47 -1.21 1.70
N ARG A 67 -6.23 0.10 1.79
CA ARG A 67 -4.93 0.68 2.12
C ARG A 67 -4.45 0.21 3.50
N GLU A 68 -5.32 0.23 4.51
CA GLU A 68 -4.98 -0.26 5.86
C GLU A 68 -4.56 -1.74 5.85
N ARG A 69 -5.26 -2.57 5.06
CA ARG A 69 -4.91 -3.99 4.91
C ARG A 69 -3.56 -4.16 4.21
N LEU A 70 -3.30 -3.41 3.15
CA LEU A 70 -2.02 -3.43 2.43
C LEU A 70 -0.88 -2.98 3.34
N GLN A 71 -1.10 -1.93 4.13
CA GLN A 71 -0.15 -1.44 5.12
C GLN A 71 0.18 -2.53 6.16
N SER A 72 -0.84 -3.20 6.70
CA SER A 72 -0.61 -4.27 7.68
C SER A 72 0.21 -5.43 7.12
N VAL A 73 -0.01 -5.80 5.85
CA VAL A 73 0.80 -6.83 5.17
C VAL A 73 2.22 -6.32 4.92
N HIS A 74 2.37 -5.08 4.46
CA HIS A 74 3.66 -4.43 4.24
C HIS A 74 4.50 -4.43 5.52
N GLU A 75 3.94 -3.97 6.65
CA GLU A 75 4.63 -3.91 7.95
C GLU A 75 5.14 -5.29 8.40
N ARG A 76 4.36 -6.35 8.17
CA ARG A 76 4.78 -7.72 8.48
C ARG A 76 5.96 -8.18 7.63
N ILE A 77 5.89 -7.91 6.32
CA ILE A 77 6.98 -8.29 5.40
C ILE A 77 8.24 -7.47 5.70
N ASP A 78 8.09 -6.17 5.97
CA ASP A 78 9.21 -5.30 6.32
C ASP A 78 9.87 -5.71 7.64
N GLY A 79 9.09 -6.10 8.65
CA GLY A 79 9.63 -6.65 9.89
C GLY A 79 10.44 -7.92 9.68
N ILE A 80 9.99 -8.82 8.78
CA ILE A 80 10.75 -10.03 8.41
C ILE A 80 12.05 -9.61 7.71
N VAL A 81 11.98 -8.77 6.67
CA VAL A 81 13.17 -8.35 5.90
C VAL A 81 14.21 -7.65 6.79
N THR A 82 13.75 -6.75 7.68
CA THR A 82 14.62 -6.03 8.62
C THR A 82 15.29 -6.98 9.60
N GLY A 83 14.52 -7.88 10.25
CA GLY A 83 15.10 -8.84 11.19
C GLY A 83 16.14 -9.77 10.56
N TRP A 84 15.98 -10.11 9.28
CA TRP A 84 17.00 -10.87 8.53
C TRP A 84 18.29 -10.07 8.29
N ASN A 85 18.17 -8.79 7.93
CA ASN A 85 19.33 -7.93 7.69
C ASN A 85 20.10 -7.64 8.99
N ASP A 86 19.38 -7.45 10.09
CA ASP A 86 19.97 -7.25 11.41
C ASP A 86 20.76 -8.50 11.82
N TRP A 87 20.16 -9.68 11.68
CA TRP A 87 20.83 -10.95 11.94
C TRP A 87 22.08 -11.16 11.06
N GLU A 88 22.01 -10.85 9.77
CA GLU A 88 23.15 -10.97 8.85
C GLU A 88 24.30 -10.04 9.27
N THR A 89 23.97 -8.82 9.72
CA THR A 89 24.93 -7.84 10.22
C THR A 89 25.59 -8.32 11.51
N GLU A 90 24.81 -8.80 12.47
CA GLU A 90 25.31 -9.34 13.75
C GLU A 90 26.20 -10.57 13.54
N ALA A 91 25.77 -11.51 12.69
CA ALA A 91 26.53 -12.72 12.40
C ALA A 91 27.86 -12.42 11.72
N THR A 92 27.89 -11.45 10.80
CA THR A 92 29.12 -11.00 10.13
C THR A 92 30.08 -10.38 11.14
N ALA A 93 29.61 -9.46 11.98
CA ALA A 93 30.43 -8.84 13.02
C ALA A 93 31.01 -9.87 14.00
N ALA A 94 30.22 -10.86 14.41
CA ALA A 94 30.68 -11.94 15.29
C ALA A 94 31.73 -12.85 14.63
N MET A 95 31.64 -13.07 13.32
CA MET A 95 32.65 -13.85 12.58
C MET A 95 33.97 -13.08 12.40
N GLU A 96 33.90 -11.76 12.21
CA GLU A 96 35.09 -10.90 12.13
C GLU A 96 35.82 -10.79 13.48
N ASP A 97 35.09 -10.75 14.60
CA ASP A 97 35.67 -10.70 15.95
C ASP A 97 36.27 -12.05 16.40
N ALA A 98 35.79 -13.16 15.83
CA ALA A 98 36.25 -14.52 16.15
C ALA A 98 37.48 -14.98 15.33
N GLY A 99 37.93 -14.20 14.34
CA GLY A 99 39.08 -14.49 13.46
C GLY A 99 40.34 -13.72 13.81
#